data_AF-A0A4V1ULJ3-F1
#
_entry.id   AF-A0A4V1ULJ3-F1
#
_cell.length_a   1.000
_cell.length_b   1.000
_cell.length_c   1.000
_cell.angle_alpha   90.00
_cell.angle_beta   90.00
_cell.angle_gamma   90.00
#
_symmetry.space_group_name_H-M   'P 1'
#
loop_
_entity.id
_entity.type
_entity.pdbx_description
1 polymer ?
#
loop_
_entity_poly.entity_id
_entity_poly.type
_entity_poly.pdbx_seq_one_letter_code
_entity_poly.pdbx_strand_id
1 'polypeptide(L)' 'MAELLARALVRDVPDFPKPGILFKDITPVLEDPKALREVVRRMAQDAKAVGADVIVG' A
#
# COMPACT_ATOMS: atom_id res chain seq x y z
N MET A 1 -1.71 5.03 -17.58
CA MET A 1 -1.01 5.02 -16.28
C MET A 1 -0.49 3.61 -16.06
N ALA A 2 0.79 3.44 -15.70
CA ALA A 2 1.34 2.11 -15.44
C ALA A 2 0.70 1.51 -14.20
N GLU A 3 0.38 0.23 -14.24
CA GLU A 3 -0.17 -0.51 -13.10
C GLU A 3 0.93 -0.80 -12.07
N LEU A 4 0.64 -0.57 -10.79
CA LEU A 4 1.59 -0.79 -9.70
C LEU A 4 1.78 -2.30 -9.47
N LEU A 5 3.02 -2.72 -9.22
CA LEU A 5 3.32 -4.11 -8.82
C LEU A 5 2.52 -4.53 -7.58
N ALA A 6 2.29 -3.60 -6.67
CA ALA A 6 1.53 -3.82 -5.44
C ALA A 6 0.09 -4.32 -5.69
N ARG A 7 -0.56 -3.95 -6.80
CA ARG A 7 -1.95 -4.33 -7.07
C ARG A 7 -2.15 -5.84 -7.19
N ALA A 8 -1.16 -6.55 -7.74
CA ALA A 8 -1.19 -8.01 -7.86
C ALA A 8 -0.85 -8.74 -6.55
N LEU A 9 -0.36 -8.02 -5.54
CA LEU A 9 0.15 -8.60 -4.28
C LEU A 9 -0.83 -8.44 -3.11
N VAL A 10 -1.80 -7.52 -3.19
CA VAL A 10 -2.83 -7.37 -2.16
C VAL A 10 -3.76 -8.58 -2.19
N ARG A 11 -3.95 -9.20 -1.02
CA ARG A 11 -4.84 -10.36 -0.85
C ARG A 11 -6.09 -9.97 -0.08
N ASP A 12 -7.17 -10.64 -0.43
CA ASP A 12 -8.46 -10.50 0.24
C ASP A 12 -8.61 -11.57 1.31
N VAL A 13 -8.84 -11.16 2.55
CA VAL A 13 -9.06 -12.05 3.70
C VAL A 13 -10.48 -11.77 4.24
N PRO A 14 -11.47 -12.64 3.97
CA PRO A 14 -12.82 -12.45 4.46
C PRO A 14 -12.92 -12.69 5.97
N ASP A 15 -13.85 -11.99 6.61
CA ASP A 15 -14.25 -12.12 8.02
C ASP A 15 -13.14 -11.88 9.06
N PHE A 16 -12.15 -11.05 8.70
CA PHE A 16 -11.06 -10.66 9.60
C PHE A 16 -11.04 -9.15 9.88
N PRO A 17 -10.81 -8.71 11.13
CA PRO A 17 -10.67 -9.50 12.36
C PRO A 17 -12.03 -9.95 12.94
N LYS A 18 -13.14 -9.60 12.31
CA LYS A 18 -14.51 -9.94 12.72
C LYS A 18 -15.38 -10.22 11.48
N PRO A 19 -16.48 -10.98 11.63
CA PRO A 19 -17.40 -11.27 10.53
C PRO A 19 -17.90 -10.02 9.83
N GLY A 20 -18.03 -10.10 8.50
CA GLY A 20 -18.51 -9.02 7.64
C GLY A 20 -17.41 -8.05 7.15
N ILE A 21 -16.15 -8.24 7.54
CA ILE A 21 -15.03 -7.40 7.09
C ILE A 21 -14.23 -8.13 6.01
N LEU A 22 -14.01 -7.47 4.86
CA LEU A 22 -13.04 -7.93 3.84
C LEU A 22 -11.70 -7.24 4.08
N PHE A 23 -10.82 -7.88 4.83
CA PHE A 23 -9.50 -7.35 5.12
C PHE A 23 -8.61 -7.40 3.88
N LYS A 24 -7.86 -6.32 3.64
CA LYS A 24 -6.87 -6.23 2.57
C LYS A 24 -5.50 -6.46 3.16
N ASP A 25 -4.98 -7.67 2.99
CA ASP A 25 -3.65 -8.04 3.45
C ASP A 25 -2.60 -7.47 2.50
N ILE A 26 -1.83 -6.49 2.99
CA ILE A 26 -0.72 -5.85 2.28
C ILE A 26 0.63 -6.49 2.62
N THR A 27 0.68 -7.50 3.49
CA THR A 27 1.94 -8.16 3.90
C THR A 27 2.80 -8.57 2.69
N PRO A 28 2.24 -9.14 1.59
CA PRO A 28 3.05 -9.48 0.43
C PRO A 28 3.65 -8.27 -0.31
N VAL A 29 3.00 -7.09 -0.23
CA VAL A 29 3.55 -5.84 -0.77
C VAL A 29 4.77 -5.40 0.06
N LEU A 30 4.69 -5.56 1.38
CA LEU A 30 5.77 -5.21 2.30
C LEU A 30 6.98 -6.15 2.17
N GLU A 31 6.72 -7.42 1.85
CA GLU A 31 7.75 -8.46 1.63
C GLU A 31 8.45 -8.34 0.26
N ASP A 32 7.79 -7.77 -0.77
CA ASP A 32 8.38 -7.56 -2.09
C ASP A 32 9.15 -6.22 -2.15
N PRO A 33 10.49 -6.22 -2.27
CA PRO A 33 11.28 -4.99 -2.25
C PRO A 33 11.03 -4.06 -3.44
N LYS A 34 10.60 -4.59 -4.59
CA LYS A 34 10.32 -3.79 -5.79
C LYS A 34 8.97 -3.10 -5.64
N ALA A 35 7.95 -3.83 -5.20
CA ALA A 35 6.62 -3.29 -4.98
C ALA A 35 6.64 -2.24 -3.87
N LEU A 36 7.29 -2.52 -2.72
CA LEU A 36 7.41 -1.56 -1.63
C LEU A 36 8.10 -0.27 -2.08
N ARG A 37 9.24 -0.39 -2.78
CA ARG A 37 9.97 0.78 -3.29
C ARG A 37 9.14 1.61 -4.25
N GLU A 38 8.36 0.97 -5.12
CA GLU A 38 7.48 1.65 -6.04
C GLU A 38 6.38 2.43 -5.33
N VAL A 39 5.69 1.81 -4.37
CA VAL A 39 4.62 2.43 -3.60
C VAL A 39 5.15 3.62 -2.79
N VAL A 40 6.23 3.43 -2.03
CA VAL A 40 6.84 4.50 -1.22
C VAL A 40 7.30 5.65 -2.09
N ARG A 41 7.91 5.38 -3.25
CA ARG A 41 8.33 6.44 -4.20
C ARG A 41 7.14 7.29 -4.64
N ARG A 42 6.00 6.67 -4.94
CA ARG A 42 4.80 7.39 -5.37
C ARG A 42 4.19 8.20 -4.22
N MET A 43 4.04 7.60 -3.04
CA MET A 43 3.56 8.31 -1.85
C MET A 43 4.46 9.51 -1.49
N ALA A 44 5.78 9.36 -1.60
CA ALA A 44 6.73 10.44 -1.36
C ALA A 44 6.63 11.56 -2.40
N GLN A 45 6.33 11.24 -3.66
CA GLN A 45 6.06 12.25 -4.69
C GLN A 45 4.78 13.04 -4.37
N ASP A 46 3.73 12.36 -3.95
CA ASP A 46 2.46 12.99 -3.57
C ASP A 46 2.63 13.91 -2.36
N ALA A 47 3.35 13.45 -1.32
CA ALA A 47 3.65 14.26 -0.14
C ALA A 47 4.47 15.52 -0.47
N LYS A 48 5.46 15.40 -1.37
CA LYS A 48 6.24 16.54 -1.85
C LYS A 48 5.39 17.53 -2.64
N ALA A 49 4.47 17.04 -3.46
CA ALA A 49 3.62 17.88 -4.30
C ALA A 49 2.69 18.79 -3.48
N VAL A 50 2.30 18.36 -2.29
CA VAL A 50 1.47 19.15 -1.37
C VAL A 50 2.28 19.94 -0.33
N GLY A 51 3.62 19.87 -0.38
CA GLY A 51 4.48 20.57 0.58
C GLY A 51 4.32 20.08 2.02
N ALA A 52 4.11 18.77 2.22
CA ALA A 52 3.93 18.22 3.57
C ALA A 52 5.20 18.40 4.44
N ASP A 53 5.03 18.99 5.62
CA ASP A 53 6.12 19.20 6.59
C ASP A 53 6.36 18.00 7.51
N VAL A 54 5.30 17.21 7.78
CA VAL A 54 5.31 16.08 8.72
C VAL A 54 4.51 14.91 8.17
N ILE A 55 4.99 13.69 8.39
CA ILE A 55 4.26 12.44 8.14
C ILE A 55 3.85 11.84 9.49
N VAL A 56 2.56 11.51 9.65
CA VAL A 56 2.01 10.84 10.83
C VAL A 56 1.56 9.43 10.42
N GLY A 57 1.92 8.43 11.23
CA GLY A 57 1.59 7.02 11.02
C GLY A 57 0.60 6.50 12.04
#